data_AF-A0A8W8LHP5-F1
#
_entry.id   AF-A0A8W8LHP5-F1
#
_cell.length_a   1.000
_cell.length_b   1.000
_cell.length_c   1.000
_cell.angle_alpha   90.00
_cell.angle_beta   90.00
_cell.angle_gamma   90.00
#
_symmetry.space_group_name_H-M   'P 1'
#
loop_
_entity.id
_entity.type
_entity.pdbx_description
1 polymer ?
#
loop_
_entity_poly.entity_id
_entity_poly.type
_entity_poly.pdbx_seq_one_letter_code
_entity_poly.pdbx_strand_id
1 'polypeptide(L)'
;EFLSMLALRQQHKQPGAFGRSDIFILCRLRPLTFDIRPCSREIKACQWMDIADVQKRSGFSAFMRKVTGMAMYGIKHGFQDLDIKYEEMESVYKGLRYKLYHRPVPSDTQIR
;
A
#
# COMPACT_ATOMS: atom_id res chain seq x y z
N GLU A 1 -3.29 9.38 7.28
CA GLU A 1 -2.03 9.79 6.61
C GLU A 1 -1.31 8.58 6.00
N PHE A 2 -0.50 8.81 4.97
CA PHE A 2 0.31 7.79 4.32
C PHE A 2 1.52 7.41 5.18
N LEU A 3 1.80 6.11 5.32
CA LEU A 3 2.99 5.62 6.03
C LEU A 3 4.01 4.99 5.09
N SER A 4 3.57 4.07 4.23
CA SER A 4 4.46 3.33 3.33
C SER A 4 3.70 2.68 2.19
N MET A 5 4.44 2.34 1.13
CA MET A 5 4.03 1.29 0.20
C MET A 5 4.38 -0.07 0.80
N LEU A 6 3.53 -1.07 0.57
CA LEU A 6 3.79 -2.46 0.98
C LEU A 6 4.12 -3.35 -0.22
N ALA A 7 3.47 -3.10 -1.35
CA ALA A 7 3.65 -3.88 -2.57
C ALA A 7 3.17 -3.13 -3.80
N LEU A 8 3.63 -3.59 -4.97
CA LEU A 8 3.11 -3.21 -6.28
C LEU A 8 2.67 -4.48 -7.01
N ARG A 9 1.51 -4.42 -7.65
CA ARG A 9 1.02 -5.44 -8.59
C ARG A 9 1.02 -4.84 -9.98
N GLN A 10 1.57 -5.58 -10.93
CA GLN A 10 1.38 -5.33 -12.35
C GLN A 10 0.52 -6.44 -12.95
N GLN A 11 -0.47 -6.08 -13.76
CA GLN A 11 -1.30 -7.04 -14.47
C GLN A 11 -1.47 -6.64 -15.95
N HIS A 12 -0.97 -7.49 -16.85
CA HIS A 12 -1.25 -7.35 -18.28
C HIS A 12 -2.63 -7.91 -18.63
N LYS A 13 -3.21 -7.40 -19.73
CA LYS A 13 -4.50 -7.86 -20.26
C LYS A 13 -5.62 -7.84 -19.20
N GLN A 14 -5.59 -6.85 -18.31
CA GLN A 14 -6.65 -6.66 -17.32
C GLN A 14 -7.99 -6.41 -18.07
N PRO A 15 -9.05 -7.18 -17.80
CA PRO A 15 -10.35 -6.93 -18.40
C PRO A 15 -10.80 -5.49 -18.15
N GLY A 16 -11.25 -4.80 -19.19
CA GLY A 16 -11.62 -3.38 -19.10
C GLY A 16 -10.45 -2.40 -19.14
N ALA A 17 -9.20 -2.85 -19.27
CA ALA A 17 -8.03 -1.97 -19.44
C ALA A 17 -7.69 -1.64 -20.90
N PHE A 18 -8.54 -2.00 -21.87
CA PHE A 18 -8.41 -1.64 -23.30
C PHE A 18 -7.00 -1.85 -23.89
N GLY A 19 -6.41 -3.02 -23.64
CA GLY A 19 -5.07 -3.37 -24.13
C GLY A 19 -3.90 -2.76 -23.35
N ARG A 20 -4.17 -2.12 -22.20
CA ARG A 20 -3.14 -1.55 -21.31
C ARG A 20 -2.86 -2.47 -20.12
N SER A 21 -1.72 -2.21 -19.48
CA SER A 21 -1.34 -2.85 -18.22
C SER A 21 -1.95 -2.07 -17.05
N ASP A 22 -2.41 -2.79 -16.03
CA ASP A 22 -2.80 -2.23 -14.75
C ASP A 22 -1.60 -2.26 -13.79
N ILE A 23 -1.37 -1.14 -13.08
CA ILE A 23 -0.43 -1.06 -11.98
C ILE A 23 -1.22 -0.66 -10.74
N PHE A 24 -1.17 -1.51 -9.71
CA PHE A 24 -1.84 -1.29 -8.44
C PHE A 24 -0.80 -1.22 -7.32
N ILE A 25 -0.87 -0.17 -6.49
CA ILE A 25 0.02 0.02 -5.36
C ILE A 25 -0.75 -0.21 -4.07
N LEU A 26 -0.26 -1.13 -3.24
CA LEU A 26 -0.78 -1.35 -1.90
C LEU A 26 -0.06 -0.41 -0.93
N CYS A 27 -0.83 0.44 -0.24
CA CYS A 27 -0.30 1.39 0.74
C CYS A 27 -0.79 1.05 2.15
N ARG A 28 0.07 1.30 3.14
CA ARG A 28 -0.29 1.29 4.56
C ARG A 28 -0.52 2.73 5.02
N LEU A 29 -1.65 2.96 5.67
CA LEU A 29 -2.07 4.27 6.14
C LEU A 29 -2.28 4.23 7.66
N ARG A 30 -2.06 5.37 8.33
CA ARG A 30 -2.52 5.60 9.71
C ARG A 30 -3.85 6.35 9.65
N PRO A 31 -4.93 5.87 10.31
CA PRO A 31 -6.14 6.66 10.42
C PRO A 31 -5.87 7.96 11.19
N LEU A 32 -6.45 9.08 10.74
CA LEU A 32 -6.42 10.34 11.49
C LEU A 32 -7.54 10.39 12.54
N THR A 33 -8.65 9.70 12.26
CA THR A 33 -9.82 9.53 13.13
C THR A 33 -10.37 8.13 12.91
N PHE A 34 -11.19 7.63 13.84
CA PHE A 34 -11.91 6.36 13.68
C PHE A 34 -13.37 6.55 13.25
N ASP A 35 -13.83 7.80 13.10
CA ASP A 35 -15.18 8.10 12.60
C ASP A 35 -15.30 7.74 11.12
N ILE A 36 -16.34 7.00 10.76
CA ILE A 36 -16.61 6.60 9.38
C ILE A 36 -17.74 7.46 8.81
N ARG A 37 -17.46 8.12 7.68
CA ARG A 37 -18.45 8.88 6.89
C ARG A 37 -18.38 8.42 5.43
N PRO A 38 -19.12 7.36 5.04
CA PRO A 38 -19.01 6.80 3.70
C PRO A 38 -19.68 7.71 2.65
N CYS A 39 -19.15 7.71 1.43
CA CYS A 39 -19.80 8.37 0.29
C CYS A 39 -21.10 7.64 -0.06
N SER A 40 -22.25 8.28 0.16
CA SER A 40 -23.57 7.69 -0.09
C SER A 40 -23.84 7.38 -1.57
N ARG A 41 -23.08 7.98 -2.50
CA ARG A 41 -23.20 7.76 -3.94
C ARG A 41 -22.44 6.54 -4.45
N GLU A 42 -21.29 6.23 -3.85
CA GLU A 42 -20.33 5.27 -4.40
C GLU A 42 -20.12 4.05 -3.49
N ILE A 43 -20.30 4.19 -2.18
CA ILE A 43 -19.94 3.17 -1.20
C ILE A 43 -21.21 2.59 -0.57
N LYS A 44 -21.47 1.31 -0.82
CA LYS A 44 -22.64 0.60 -0.28
C LYS A 44 -22.58 0.40 1.25
N ALA A 45 -21.41 0.08 1.79
CA ALA A 45 -21.19 -0.13 3.22
C ALA A 45 -19.71 0.09 3.58
N CYS A 46 -19.44 0.64 4.75
CA CYS A 46 -18.09 0.83 5.28
C CYS A 46 -18.10 0.62 6.79
N GLN A 47 -17.15 -0.17 7.30
CA GLN A 47 -17.01 -0.48 8.72
C GLN A 47 -15.56 -0.82 9.01
N TRP A 48 -15.11 -0.61 10.25
CA TRP A 48 -13.87 -1.20 10.74
C TRP A 48 -14.05 -2.72 10.88
N MET A 49 -13.02 -3.48 10.54
CA MET A 49 -13.05 -4.93 10.57
C MET A 49 -11.73 -5.49 11.09
N ASP A 50 -11.81 -6.59 11.83
CA ASP A 50 -10.64 -7.40 12.12
C ASP A 50 -10.13 -8.08 10.82
N ILE A 51 -8.82 -8.11 10.63
CA ILE A 51 -8.19 -8.70 9.45
C ILE A 51 -8.48 -10.21 9.40
N ALA A 52 -8.55 -10.90 10.55
CA ALA A 52 -8.89 -12.30 10.61
C ALA A 52 -10.31 -12.56 10.09
N ASP A 53 -11.24 -11.64 10.32
CA ASP A 53 -12.62 -11.76 9.80
C ASP A 53 -12.70 -11.46 8.31
N VAL A 54 -11.86 -10.55 7.80
CA VAL A 54 -11.71 -10.33 6.36
C VAL A 54 -11.21 -11.61 5.67
N GLN A 55 -10.27 -12.33 6.26
CA GLN A 55 -9.73 -13.57 5.70
C GLN A 55 -10.74 -14.73 5.64
N LYS A 56 -11.76 -14.73 6.51
CA LYS A 56 -12.81 -15.77 6.56
C LYS A 56 -13.91 -15.57 5.52
N ARG A 57 -14.02 -14.39 4.88
CA ARG A 57 -15.08 -14.11 3.91
C ARG A 57 -14.93 -14.95 2.64
N SER A 58 -16.05 -15.42 2.08
CA SER A 58 -16.08 -16.17 0.82
C SER A 58 -15.64 -15.29 -0.37
N GLY A 59 -15.11 -15.93 -1.44
CA GLY A 59 -14.63 -15.21 -2.63
C GLY A 59 -13.28 -14.51 -2.45
N PHE A 60 -12.53 -14.86 -1.40
CA PHE A 60 -11.23 -14.26 -1.12
C PHE A 60 -10.19 -14.65 -2.18
N SER A 61 -9.70 -13.68 -2.95
CA SER A 61 -8.72 -13.93 -4.02
C SER A 61 -7.33 -14.29 -3.44
N ALA A 62 -6.49 -14.93 -4.24
CA ALA A 62 -5.10 -15.20 -3.85
C ALA A 62 -4.33 -13.90 -3.53
N PHE A 63 -4.63 -12.82 -4.25
CA PHE A 63 -4.11 -11.49 -3.97
C PHE A 63 -4.50 -11.04 -2.56
N MET A 64 -5.79 -11.09 -2.19
CA MET A 64 -6.20 -10.65 -0.86
C MET A 64 -5.64 -11.53 0.27
N ARG A 65 -5.48 -12.84 0.05
CA ARG A 65 -4.74 -13.72 1.00
C ARG A 65 -3.32 -13.24 1.25
N LYS A 66 -2.60 -12.85 0.20
CA LYS A 66 -1.24 -12.34 0.32
C LYS A 66 -1.23 -10.99 1.05
N VAL A 67 -2.13 -10.07 0.67
CA VAL A 67 -2.23 -8.73 1.28
C VAL A 67 -2.52 -8.81 2.78
N THR A 68 -3.52 -9.59 3.20
CA THR A 68 -3.83 -9.72 4.63
C THR A 68 -2.75 -10.50 5.37
N GLY A 69 -2.10 -11.47 4.73
CA GLY A 69 -0.95 -12.16 5.32
C GLY A 69 0.21 -11.21 5.61
N MET A 70 0.52 -10.28 4.68
CA MET A 70 1.51 -9.24 4.90
C MET A 70 1.10 -8.29 6.04
N ALA A 71 -0.17 -7.85 6.06
CA ALA A 71 -0.66 -6.99 7.14
C ALA A 71 -0.56 -7.67 8.51
N MET A 72 -0.96 -8.95 8.62
CA MET A 72 -0.85 -9.74 9.85
C MET A 72 0.60 -9.95 10.28
N TYR A 73 1.51 -10.24 9.34
CA TYR A 73 2.94 -10.31 9.63
C TYR A 73 3.45 -8.99 10.21
N GLY A 74 3.11 -7.86 9.58
CA GLY A 74 3.53 -6.54 10.04
C GLY A 74 2.96 -6.15 11.40
N ILE A 75 1.72 -6.54 11.71
CA ILE A 75 1.11 -6.34 13.04
C ILE A 75 1.87 -7.15 14.10
N LYS A 76 2.26 -8.39 13.79
CA LYS A 76 2.90 -9.30 14.75
C LYS A 76 4.39 -9.03 14.95
N HIS A 77 5.11 -8.66 13.88
CA HIS A 77 6.58 -8.60 13.86
C HIS A 77 7.12 -7.19 13.63
N GLY A 78 6.25 -6.20 13.42
CA GLY A 78 6.64 -4.88 12.96
C GLY A 78 6.71 -4.78 11.43
N PHE A 79 6.67 -3.55 10.90
CA PHE A 79 6.57 -3.28 9.47
C PHE A 79 7.92 -2.97 8.80
N GLN A 80 9.04 -2.98 9.53
CA GLN A 80 10.36 -2.65 9.02
C GLN A 80 10.79 -3.50 7.79
N ASP A 81 10.37 -4.76 7.73
CA ASP A 81 10.72 -5.69 6.64
C ASP A 81 9.74 -5.63 5.45
N LEU A 82 8.63 -4.92 5.61
CA LEU A 82 7.57 -4.78 4.61
C LEU A 82 7.50 -3.37 4.00
N ASP A 83 7.84 -2.35 4.78
CA ASP A 83 7.72 -0.97 4.38
C ASP A 83 8.68 -0.63 3.24
N ILE A 84 8.11 -0.12 2.15
CA ILE A 84 8.80 0.63 1.11
C ILE A 84 8.47 2.10 1.40
N LYS A 85 9.44 2.83 1.94
CA LYS A 85 9.31 4.26 2.27
C LYS A 85 9.76 5.11 1.10
N TYR A 86 9.52 6.41 1.17
CA TYR A 86 10.12 7.34 0.22
C TYR A 86 11.06 8.31 0.88
N GLU A 87 12.09 8.69 0.14
CA GLU A 87 12.91 9.88 0.39
C GLU A 87 12.58 10.92 -0.68
N GLU A 88 12.48 12.19 -0.26
CA GLU A 88 12.25 13.28 -1.20
C GLU A 88 13.58 13.90 -1.60
N MET A 89 13.87 13.89 -2.90
CA MET A 89 15.16 14.26 -3.47
C MET A 89 15.00 15.39 -4.48
N GLU A 90 16.08 16.16 -4.70
CA GLU A 90 16.14 17.17 -5.75
C GLU A 90 16.40 16.50 -7.11
N SER A 91 15.69 16.97 -8.13
CA SER A 91 15.94 16.57 -9.51
C SER A 91 17.17 17.27 -10.06
N VAL A 92 17.83 16.63 -11.03
CA VAL A 92 18.85 17.29 -11.87
C VAL A 92 18.29 18.47 -12.68
N TYR A 93 16.96 18.51 -12.86
CA TYR A 93 16.25 19.63 -13.45
C TYR A 93 15.90 20.67 -12.38
N LYS A 94 16.39 21.90 -12.58
CA LYS A 94 16.32 22.99 -11.60
C LYS A 94 14.91 23.23 -11.08
N GLY A 95 14.76 23.22 -9.75
CA GLY A 95 13.50 23.53 -9.06
C GLY A 95 12.49 22.38 -8.99
N LEU A 96 12.84 21.19 -9.49
CA LEU A 96 11.98 20.00 -9.41
C LEU A 96 12.44 19.05 -8.29
N ARG A 97 11.48 18.38 -7.65
CA ARG A 97 11.71 17.36 -6.61
C ARG A 97 10.98 16.07 -6.99
N TYR A 98 11.48 14.93 -6.52
CA TYR A 98 10.81 13.64 -6.69
C TYR A 98 10.84 12.82 -5.40
N LYS A 99 9.94 11.85 -5.31
CA LYS A 99 9.90 10.87 -4.22
C LYS A 99 10.47 9.54 -4.73
N LEU A 100 11.58 9.11 -4.15
CA LEU A 100 12.19 7.83 -4.47
C LEU A 100 11.69 6.79 -3.47
N TYR A 101 10.95 5.78 -3.94
CA TYR A 101 10.42 4.73 -3.09
C TYR A 101 11.38 3.53 -3.03
N HIS A 102 11.84 3.18 -1.82
CA HIS A 102 12.74 2.05 -1.60
C HIS A 102 12.56 1.47 -0.19
N ARG A 103 13.10 0.27 0.04
CA ARG A 103 13.22 -0.24 1.41
C ARG A 103 14.22 0.61 2.19
N PRO A 104 13.98 0.87 3.49
CA PRO A 104 14.94 1.57 4.33
C PRO A 104 16.33 0.92 4.20
N VAL A 105 17.34 1.75 3.91
CA VAL A 105 18.74 1.33 3.89
C VAL A 105 19.37 1.82 5.19
N PRO A 106 20.21 1.00 5.85
CA PRO A 106 20.97 1.44 7.01
C PRO A 106 21.75 2.74 6.75
N SER A 107 21.82 3.62 7.74
CA SER A 107 22.38 4.97 7.59
C SER A 107 23.88 4.98 7.31
N ASP A 108 24.58 3.90 7.65
CA ASP A 108 26.01 3.68 7.44
C ASP A 108 26.36 3.32 5.99
N THR A 109 25.37 3.00 5.15
CA THR A 109 25.56 2.62 3.75
C THR A 109 25.34 3.75 2.76
N GLN A 110 24.91 4.93 3.22
CA GLN A 110 24.82 6.12 2.37
C GLN A 110 26.22 6.74 2.21
N ILE A 111 26.80 6.56 1.02
CA ILE A 111 28.02 7.26 0.61
C ILE A 111 27.69 8.77 0.60
N ARG A 112 28.42 9.55 1.42
CA ARG A 112 28.30 11.00 1.49
C ARG A 112 28.59 11.68 0.16
#